data_AF-A0A536DR93-F1
#
_entry.id   AF-A0A536DR93-F1
#
_cell.length_a   1.000
_cell.length_b   1.000
_cell.length_c   1.000
_cell.angle_alpha   90.00
_cell.angle_beta   90.00
_cell.angle_gamma   90.00
#
_symmetry.space_group_name_H-M   'P 1'
#
loop_
_entity.id
_entity.type
_entity.pdbx_description
1 polymer ?
#
loop_
_entity_poly.entity_id
_entity_poly.type
_entity_poly.pdbx_seq_one_letter_code
_entity_poly.pdbx_strand_id
1 'polypeptide(L)' 'MLTRHFGTPGLHKIDVYESKGGYSALRKALLEMEPAAITNEVKTSGLRGRG' A
#
# COMPACT_ATOMS: atom_id res chain seq x y z
N MET A 1 -6.41 -8.28 -0.90
CA MET A 1 -6.28 -9.24 0.21
C MET A 1 -4.93 -9.04 0.88
N LEU A 2 -4.87 -8.68 2.17
CA LEU A 2 -3.62 -8.29 2.86
C LEU A 2 -2.70 -9.47 3.17
N THR A 3 -3.27 -10.66 3.40
CA THR A 3 -2.54 -11.89 3.75
C THR A 3 -1.91 -12.61 2.55
N ARG A 4 -1.93 -12.00 1.35
CA ARG A 4 -1.51 -12.62 0.09
C ARG A 4 -0.08 -13.17 0.10
N HIS A 5 0.80 -12.61 0.93
CA HIS A 5 2.21 -13.00 1.00
C HIS A 5 2.61 -13.69 2.31
N PHE A 6 1.66 -14.02 3.17
CA PHE A 6 1.95 -14.72 4.43
C PHE A 6 2.63 -16.07 4.15
N GLY A 7 3.67 -16.39 4.91
CA GLY A 7 4.49 -17.58 4.70
C GLY A 7 5.64 -17.42 3.70
N THR A 8 5.82 -16.25 3.08
CA THR A 8 7.00 -16.00 2.24
C THR A 8 8.27 -15.92 3.12
N PRO A 9 9.30 -16.73 2.86
CA PRO A 9 10.57 -16.62 3.56
C PRO A 9 11.14 -15.20 3.44
N GLY A 10 11.48 -14.57 4.57
CA GLY A 10 12.10 -13.26 4.58
C GLY A 10 11.20 -12.08 4.18
N LEU A 11 9.86 -12.21 4.19
CA LEU A 11 8.94 -11.11 3.86
C LEU A 11 9.15 -9.83 4.69
N HIS A 12 9.68 -9.98 5.90
CA HIS A 12 10.03 -8.85 6.78
C HIS A 12 11.24 -8.05 6.28
N LYS A 13 12.04 -8.60 5.36
CA LYS A 13 13.18 -7.90 4.75
C LYS A 13 12.68 -6.95 3.68
N ILE A 14 13.28 -5.76 3.64
CA ILE A 14 12.89 -4.71 2.71
C ILE A 14 13.03 -5.15 1.25
N ASP A 15 14.09 -5.90 0.91
CA ASP A 15 14.33 -6.41 -0.45
C ASP A 15 13.21 -7.36 -0.94
N VAL A 16 12.71 -8.21 -0.03
CA VAL A 16 11.63 -9.17 -0.34
C VAL A 16 10.29 -8.45 -0.43
N TYR A 17 10.09 -7.39 0.35
CA TYR A 17 8.91 -6.55 0.25
C TYR A 17 8.89 -5.74 -1.05
N GLU A 18 10.00 -5.09 -1.41
CA GLU A 18 10.14 -4.32 -2.65
C GLU A 18 10.01 -5.18 -3.91
N SER A 19 10.66 -6.35 -3.94
CA SER A 19 10.55 -7.28 -5.09
C SER A 19 9.13 -7.79 -5.34
N LYS A 20 8.26 -7.75 -4.33
CA LYS A 20 6.83 -8.09 -4.46
C LYS A 20 5.93 -6.91 -4.81
N GLY A 21 6.52 -5.78 -5.20
CA GLY A 21 5.80 -4.55 -5.50
C GLY A 21 5.50 -3.70 -4.26
N GLY A 22 6.20 -3.94 -3.15
CA GLY A 22 6.20 -3.05 -1.99
C GLY A 22 6.63 -1.64 -2.39
N TYR A 23 6.09 -0.63 -1.70
CA TYR A 23 6.31 0.80 -1.96
C TYR A 23 5.91 1.33 -3.34
N SER A 24 5.49 0.51 -4.30
CA SER A 24 5.00 0.98 -5.61
C SER A 24 3.82 1.96 -5.47
N ALA A 25 2.83 1.61 -4.64
CA ALA A 25 1.69 2.47 -4.32
C ALA A 25 2.09 3.75 -3.57
N LEU A 26 3.11 3.68 -2.70
CA LEU A 26 3.64 4.85 -2.00
C LEU A 26 4.30 5.83 -2.99
N ARG A 27 5.13 5.33 -3.91
CA ARG A 27 5.80 6.15 -4.93
C ARG A 27 4.78 6.85 -5.82
N LYS A 28 3.74 6.14 -6.26
CA LYS A 28 2.65 6.72 -7.04
C LYS A 28 1.92 7.83 -6.26
N ALA A 29 1.56 7.57 -5.00
CA ALA A 29 0.89 8.55 -4.17
C ALA A 29 1.75 9.80 -3.91
N LEU A 30 3.07 9.66 -3.80
CA LEU A 30 3.98 10.77 -3.54
C LEU A 30 4.34 11.59 -4.78
N LEU A 31 4.46 10.95 -5.95
CA LEU A 31 5.00 11.58 -7.16
C LEU A 31 3.93 11.96 -8.18
N GLU A 32 2.80 11.25 -8.20
CA GLU A 32 1.80 11.36 -9.27
C GLU A 32 0.44 11.87 -8.79
N MET A 33 0.20 11.94 -7.47
CA MET A 33 -1.11 12.26 -6.91
C MET A 33 -1.07 13.49 -6.02
N GLU A 34 -2.08 14.34 -6.19
CA GLU A 34 -2.33 15.45 -5.27
C GLU A 34 -2.88 14.94 -3.93
N PRO A 35 -2.50 15.54 -2.78
CA PRO A 35 -2.98 15.13 -1.46
C PRO A 35 -4.51 15.10 -1.35
N ALA A 36 -5.19 16.01 -2.04
CA ALA A 36 -6.65 16.09 -2.10
C ALA A 36 -7.26 14.88 -2.85
N ALA A 37 -6.61 14.43 -3.93
CA ALA A 37 -7.06 13.26 -4.70
C ALA A 37 -6.97 11.98 -3.87
N ILE A 38 -5.86 11.79 -3.14
CA ILE A 38 -5.68 10.64 -2.23
C ILE A 38 -6.77 10.62 -1.16
N THR A 39 -7.05 11.78 -0.54
CA THR A 39 -8.06 11.88 0.51
C THR A 39 -9.47 11.56 -0.02
N ASN A 40 -9.79 12.02 -1.23
CA ASN A 40 -11.07 11.71 -1.86
C ASN A 40 -11.18 10.24 -2.24
N GLU A 41 -10.11 9.60 -2.70
CA GLU A 41 -10.09 8.19 -3.03
C GLU A 41 -10.31 7.30 -1.80
N VAL A 42 -9.72 7.65 -0.65
CA VAL A 42 -9.99 6.99 0.63
C VAL A 42 -11.44 7.15 1.05
N LYS A 43 -12.02 8.36 0.91
CA LYS A 43 -13.45 8.60 1.20
C LYS A 43 -14.37 7.76 0.31
N THR A 44 -14.11 7.73 -1.00
CA THR A 44 -14.88 6.95 -1.97
C THR A 44 -14.76 5.46 -1.72
N SER A 45 -13.60 4.98 -1.28
CA SER A 45 -13.38 3.55 -0.97
C SER A 45 -14.21 3.04 0.22
N GLY A 46 -14.85 3.93 0.99
CA GLY A 46 -15.65 3.56 2.16
C GLY A 46 -14.81 2.93 3.28
N LEU A 47 -13.49 3.19 3.28
CA LEU A 47 -12.58 2.66 4.29
C LEU A 47 -12.96 3.20 5.67
N ARG A 48 -13.46 2.31 6.52
CA ARG A 48 -13.78 2.60 7.92
C ARG A 48 -12.62 2.21 8.82
N GLY A 49 -12.48 2.94 9.94
CA GLY A 49 -11.52 2.64 10.99
C GLY A 49 -11.62 1.18 11.41
N ARG A 50 -10.46 0.51 11.56
CA ARG A 50 -10.36 -0.92 11.87
C ARG A 50 -10.00 -1.19 13.34
N GLY A 51 -10.27 -0.23 14.22
CA GLY A 51 -9.94 -0.28 15.64
C GLY A 51 -8.60 0.39 15.91
#